data_AF-A0A4Q3KHR6-F1
#
_entry.id   AF-A0A4Q3KHR6-F1
#
_cell.length_a   1.000
_cell.length_b   1.000
_cell.length_c   1.000
_cell.angle_alpha   90.00
_cell.angle_beta   90.00
_cell.angle_gamma   90.00
#
_symmetry.space_group_name_H-M   'P 1'
#
loop_
_entity.id
_entity.type
_entity.pdbx_description
1 polymer ?
#
loop_
_entity_poly.entity_id
_entity_poly.type
_entity_poly.pdbx_seq_one_letter_code
_entity_poly.pdbx_strand_id
1 'polypeptide(L)'
;MTGRQLDSLAPDSRHQGIVAVTRGFAYAPLDSLGRGVTAPLLLALDQLQDPHNLGAIARSALAFGADGLIICERRSAQVTAAAQKASAGALQSLP
;
A
#
# COMPACT_ATOMS: atom_id res chain seq x y z
N MET A 1 -3.10 5.87 -26.93
CA MET A 1 -2.11 4.77 -26.94
C MET A 1 -2.83 3.49 -27.34
N THR A 2 -2.23 2.64 -28.17
CA THR A 2 -2.79 1.32 -28.52
C THR A 2 -2.57 0.33 -27.38
N GLY A 3 -3.30 -0.79 -27.35
CA GLY A 3 -3.09 -1.85 -26.35
C GLY A 3 -1.63 -2.31 -26.27
N ARG A 4 -1.01 -2.53 -27.44
CA ARG A 4 0.41 -2.89 -27.56
C ARG A 4 1.37 -1.85 -26.95
N GLN A 5 1.04 -0.56 -27.03
CA GLN A 5 1.81 0.50 -26.38
C GLN A 5 1.65 0.45 -24.85
N LEU A 6 0.48 0.10 -24.34
CA LEU A 6 0.26 -0.06 -22.89
C LEU A 6 0.96 -1.31 -22.35
N ASP A 7 0.94 -2.42 -23.08
CA ASP A 7 1.69 -3.64 -22.75
C ASP A 7 3.19 -3.35 -22.58
N SER A 8 3.74 -2.48 -23.44
CA SER A 8 5.15 -2.08 -23.36
C SER A 8 5.48 -1.21 -22.14
N LEU A 9 4.51 -0.44 -21.63
CA LEU A 9 4.68 0.40 -20.45
C LEU A 9 4.51 -0.39 -19.14
N ALA A 10 3.69 -1.44 -19.15
CA ALA A 10 3.39 -2.25 -17.97
C ALA A 10 3.44 -3.75 -18.32
N PRO A 11 4.65 -4.32 -18.53
CA PRO A 11 4.82 -5.73 -18.85
C PRO A 11 4.19 -6.64 -17.79
N ASP A 12 3.57 -7.73 -18.23
CA ASP A 12 2.94 -8.75 -17.37
C ASP A 12 1.83 -8.21 -16.43
N SER A 13 1.36 -6.97 -16.66
CA SER A 13 0.28 -6.35 -15.91
C SER A 13 -1.06 -6.51 -16.62
N ARG A 14 -2.11 -6.80 -15.85
CA ARG A 14 -3.50 -6.67 -16.32
C ARG A 14 -3.93 -5.20 -16.19
N HIS A 15 -3.43 -4.36 -17.09
CA HIS A 15 -3.64 -2.91 -17.05
C HIS A 15 -5.08 -2.45 -17.39
N GLN A 16 -5.92 -3.34 -17.95
CA GLN A 16 -7.35 -3.05 -18.26
C GLN A 16 -7.56 -1.77 -19.10
N GLY A 17 -6.64 -1.50 -20.02
CA GLY A 17 -6.69 -0.32 -20.91
C GLY A 17 -6.18 0.99 -20.30
N ILE A 18 -5.70 1.00 -19.04
CA ILE A 18 -5.25 2.22 -18.36
C ILE A 18 -3.87 2.01 -17.73
N VAL A 19 -2.98 2.99 -17.92
CA VAL A 19 -1.67 3.06 -17.25
C VAL A 19 -1.48 4.48 -16.73
N ALA A 20 -0.99 4.60 -15.50
CA ALA A 20 -0.57 5.87 -14.90
C ALA A 20 0.89 5.76 -14.45
N VAL A 21 1.69 6.79 -14.75
CA VAL A 21 3.07 6.90 -14.27
C VAL A 21 3.06 7.73 -13.00
N THR A 22 3.53 7.15 -11.90
CA THR A 22 3.57 7.80 -10.59
C THR A 22 4.99 7.87 -10.05
N ARG A 23 5.20 8.65 -8.99
CA ARG A 23 6.39 8.51 -8.16
C ARG A 23 6.33 7.19 -7.37
N GLY A 24 7.47 6.80 -6.80
CA GLY A 24 7.54 5.68 -5.87
C GLY A 24 6.65 5.90 -4.65
N PHE A 25 6.37 4.82 -3.92
CA PHE A 25 5.57 4.89 -2.70
C PHE A 25 6.25 5.81 -1.67
N ALA A 26 5.47 6.70 -1.05
CA ALA A 26 5.94 7.64 -0.07
C ALA A 26 5.36 7.26 1.31
N TYR A 27 6.24 6.93 2.25
CA TYR A 27 5.85 6.64 3.63
C TYR A 27 5.57 7.94 4.39
N ALA A 28 4.55 7.93 5.24
CA ALA A 28 4.29 9.03 6.15
C ALA A 28 5.32 9.04 7.30
N PRO A 29 5.72 10.23 7.80
CA PRO A 29 6.47 10.34 9.04
C PRO A 29 5.67 9.76 10.22
N LEU A 30 6.33 8.98 11.09
CA LEU A 30 5.66 8.31 12.22
C LEU A 30 4.95 9.31 13.15
N ASP A 31 5.54 10.48 13.36
CA ASP A 31 4.99 11.54 14.22
C ASP A 31 3.76 12.25 13.62
N SER A 32 3.40 11.95 12.37
CA SER A 32 2.21 12.47 11.71
C SER A 32 0.97 11.59 11.92
N LEU A 33 1.14 10.33 12.32
CA LEU A 33 0.05 9.37 12.45
C LEU A 33 -0.93 9.76 13.56
N GLY A 34 -2.23 9.73 13.26
CA GLY A 34 -3.30 10.01 14.22
C GLY A 34 -3.42 11.48 14.65
N ARG A 35 -2.68 12.42 14.05
CA ARG A 35 -2.80 13.85 14.37
C ARG A 35 -4.23 14.33 14.11
N GLY A 36 -4.86 14.91 15.14
CA GLY A 36 -6.23 15.43 15.07
C GLY A 36 -7.33 14.37 15.25
N VAL A 37 -6.96 13.11 15.53
CA VAL A 37 -7.91 12.04 15.84
C VAL A 37 -7.98 11.86 17.36
N THR A 38 -9.19 11.90 17.93
CA THR A 38 -9.41 11.85 19.39
C THR A 38 -8.98 10.50 20.01
N ALA A 39 -9.01 9.41 19.23
CA ALA A 39 -8.55 8.09 19.64
C ALA A 39 -8.16 7.27 18.40
N PRO A 40 -6.94 7.45 17.85
CA PRO A 40 -6.56 6.83 16.59
C PRO A 40 -6.41 5.32 16.70
N LEU A 41 -6.95 4.58 15.73
CA LEU A 41 -6.72 3.15 15.57
C LEU A 41 -5.49 2.92 14.70
N LEU A 42 -4.36 2.62 15.33
CA LEU A 42 -3.10 2.34 14.64
C LEU A 42 -2.76 0.85 14.70
N LEU A 43 -2.28 0.30 13.58
CA LEU A 43 -1.78 -1.07 13.52
C LEU A 43 -0.26 -1.06 13.33
N ALA A 44 0.46 -1.73 14.22
CA ALA A 44 1.90 -1.92 14.10
C ALA A 44 2.23 -3.38 13.74
N LEU A 45 2.95 -3.56 12.62
CA LEU A 45 3.34 -4.86 12.10
C LEU A 45 4.83 -5.08 12.37
N ASP A 46 5.14 -5.95 13.33
CA ASP A 46 6.51 -6.32 13.67
C ASP A 46 7.01 -7.44 12.76
N GLN A 47 7.95 -7.10 11.87
CA GLN A 47 8.68 -8.05 11.03
C GLN A 47 7.81 -8.97 10.16
N LEU A 48 6.68 -8.46 9.66
CA LEU A 48 5.85 -9.17 8.70
C LEU A 48 6.61 -9.37 7.39
N GLN A 49 6.90 -10.60 6.96
CA GLN A 49 7.80 -10.84 5.81
C GLN A 49 7.12 -10.89 4.44
N ASP A 50 5.84 -11.26 4.38
CA ASP A 50 5.15 -11.50 3.12
C ASP A 50 4.40 -10.24 2.61
N PRO A 51 4.75 -9.69 1.43
CA PRO A 51 4.04 -8.57 0.83
C PRO A 51 2.55 -8.83 0.56
N HIS A 52 2.15 -10.08 0.27
CA HIS A 52 0.74 -10.42 0.09
C HIS A 52 -0.04 -10.25 1.39
N ASN A 53 0.51 -10.73 2.50
CA ASN A 53 -0.07 -10.53 3.82
C ASN A 53 -0.10 -9.06 4.22
N LEU A 54 0.95 -8.28 3.90
CA LEU A 54 0.96 -6.84 4.13
C LEU A 54 -0.23 -6.16 3.43
N GLY A 55 -0.46 -6.48 2.15
CA GLY A 55 -1.59 -5.94 1.40
C GLY A 55 -2.94 -6.38 1.98
N ALA A 56 -3.09 -7.66 2.33
CA ALA A 56 -4.32 -8.19 2.91
C ALA A 56 -4.66 -7.51 4.25
N ILE A 57 -3.65 -7.35 5.13
CA ILE A 57 -3.81 -6.66 6.42
C ILE A 57 -4.18 -5.20 6.20
N ALA A 58 -3.50 -4.48 5.30
CA ALA A 58 -3.82 -3.08 5.00
C ALA A 58 -5.27 -2.92 4.51
N ARG A 59 -5.75 -3.84 3.67
CA ARG A 59 -7.13 -3.86 3.20
C ARG A 59 -8.13 -4.03 4.35
N SER A 60 -7.86 -4.97 5.25
CA SER A 60 -8.69 -5.17 6.44
C SER A 60 -8.63 -3.96 7.38
N ALA A 61 -7.43 -3.43 7.63
CA ALA A 61 -7.23 -2.27 8.50
C ALA A 61 -8.06 -1.07 8.04
N LEU A 62 -8.01 -0.72 6.76
CA LEU A 62 -8.83 0.34 6.19
C LEU A 62 -10.33 0.05 6.34
N ALA A 63 -10.75 -1.19 6.08
CA ALA A 63 -12.16 -1.59 6.22
C ALA A 63 -12.68 -1.49 7.66
N PHE A 64 -11.81 -1.66 8.66
CA PHE A 64 -12.13 -1.49 10.08
C PHE A 64 -11.93 -0.06 10.59
N GLY A 65 -11.56 0.89 9.73
CA GLY A 65 -11.38 2.28 10.10
C GLY A 65 -10.06 2.58 10.80
N ALA A 66 -8.98 1.86 10.48
CA ALA A 66 -7.65 2.21 10.96
C ALA A 66 -7.21 3.58 10.41
N ASP A 67 -6.54 4.35 11.26
CA ASP A 67 -6.01 5.69 10.96
C ASP A 67 -4.54 5.66 10.49
N GLY A 68 -3.88 4.50 10.55
CA GLY A 68 -2.51 4.34 10.11
C GLY A 68 -1.96 2.93 10.25
N LEU A 69 -0.96 2.60 9.43
CA LEU A 69 -0.29 1.30 9.41
C LEU A 69 1.23 1.47 9.51
N ILE A 70 1.81 0.95 10.58
CA ILE A 70 3.24 1.04 10.87
C ILE A 70 3.91 -0.28 10.51
N ILE A 71 4.97 -0.22 9.70
CA ILE A 71 5.83 -1.37 9.37
C ILE A 71 7.27 -1.11 9.80
N CYS A 72 8.03 -2.17 10.10
CA CYS A 72 9.44 -2.01 10.40
C CYS A 72 10.23 -1.57 9.15
N GLU A 73 11.18 -0.64 9.34
CA GLU A 73 12.10 -0.20 8.28
C GLU A 73 12.99 -1.36 7.78
N ARG A 74 13.34 -2.28 8.68
CA ARG A 74 14.21 -3.42 8.40
C ARG A 74 13.53 -4.72 8.76
N ARG A 75 13.90 -5.79 8.05
CA ARG A 75 13.40 -7.16 8.30
C ARG A 75 11.87 -7.26 8.23
N SER A 76 11.24 -6.50 7.34
CA SER A 76 9.80 -6.53 7.09
C SER A 76 9.53 -6.30 5.60
N ALA A 77 8.44 -6.87 5.12
CA ALA A 77 7.84 -6.57 3.84
C ALA A 77 7.64 -5.07 3.70
N GLN A 78 8.01 -4.56 2.54
CA GLN A 78 7.82 -3.17 2.14
C GLN A 78 6.67 -3.08 1.14
N VAL A 79 6.23 -1.86 0.84
CA VAL A 79 5.18 -1.62 -0.14
C VAL A 79 5.72 -1.91 -1.56
N THR A 80 5.37 -3.07 -2.08
CA THR A 80 5.72 -3.55 -3.43
C THR A 80 4.49 -3.64 -4.33
N ALA A 81 4.67 -3.93 -5.62
CA ALA A 81 3.56 -4.18 -6.54
C ALA A 81 2.63 -5.32 -6.07
N ALA A 82 3.19 -6.37 -5.44
CA ALA A 82 2.41 -7.48 -4.89
C ALA A 82 1.54 -7.02 -3.71
N ALA A 83 2.10 -6.25 -2.78
CA ALA A 83 1.35 -5.67 -1.65
C ALA A 83 0.27 -4.69 -2.12
N GLN A 84 0.60 -3.82 -3.06
CA GLN A 84 -0.34 -2.87 -3.67
C GLN A 84 -1.53 -3.61 -4.28
N LYS A 85 -1.27 -4.64 -5.10
CA LYS A 85 -2.30 -5.47 -5.71
C LYS A 85 -3.18 -6.18 -4.69
N ALA A 86 -2.57 -6.79 -3.66
CA ALA A 86 -3.30 -7.48 -2.59
C ALA A 86 -4.16 -6.53 -1.75
N SER A 87 -3.72 -5.28 -1.57
CA SER A 87 -4.42 -4.28 -0.76
C SER A 87 -5.71 -3.72 -1.37
N ALA A 88 -5.95 -3.97 -2.66
CA ALA A 88 -7.04 -3.34 -3.40
C ALA A 88 -7.06 -1.79 -3.27
N GLY A 89 -5.88 -1.18 -3.22
CA GLY A 89 -5.70 0.27 -3.10
C GLY A 89 -5.61 0.80 -1.67
N ALA A 90 -5.83 -0.03 -0.64
CA ALA A 90 -5.84 0.44 0.74
C ALA A 90 -4.52 1.07 1.20
N LEU A 91 -3.38 0.58 0.67
CA LEU A 91 -2.05 1.15 0.97
C LEU A 91 -1.86 2.59 0.46
N GLN A 92 -2.72 3.09 -0.43
CA GLN A 92 -2.69 4.50 -0.87
C GLN A 92 -3.55 5.41 0.02
N SER A 93 -4.41 4.82 0.84
CA SER A 93 -5.36 5.55 1.70
C SER A 93 -4.91 5.60 3.15
N LEU A 94 -4.15 4.60 3.60
CA LEU A 94 -3.58 4.56 4.94
C LEU A 94 -2.22 5.26 4.96
N PRO A 95 -1.98 6.19 5.90
CA PRO A 95 -0.66 6.74 6.15
C PRO A 95 0.26 5.74 6.87
#